data_AF-A0A0V1IA68-F1
#
_entry.id   AF-A0A0V1IA68-F1
#
_cell.length_a   1.000
_cell.length_b   1.000
_cell.length_c   1.000
_cell.angle_alpha   90.00
_cell.angle_beta   90.00
_cell.angle_gamma   90.00
#
_symmetry.space_group_name_H-M   'P 1'
#
loop_
_entity.id
_entity.type
_entity.pdbx_description
1 polymer ?
#
loop_
_entity_poly.entity_id
_entity_poly.type
_entity_poly.pdbx_seq_one_letter_code
_entity_poly.pdbx_strand_id
1 'polypeptide(L)'
;MSEDRKVLKGFWKYLKRSNFLKKKKSDNKKQDMEKSDSQTADIPKLTVVFDLDSTLIYTTPKQMFPGQHFLPTYKHYTAIRPYCDTVLKNLRPICNLMVFSLGRRQYVQEVVTLIDPNKEYFE
;
A
#
# COMPACT_ATOMS: atom_id res chain seq x y z
N MET A 1 -10.10 24.39 -1.28
CA MET A 1 -9.41 23.17 -0.78
C MET A 1 -10.27 21.98 -1.17
N SER A 2 -9.80 21.06 -2.04
CA SER A 2 -10.63 19.95 -2.55
C SER A 2 -10.99 18.94 -1.46
N GLU A 3 -12.14 18.29 -1.62
CA GLU A 3 -12.75 17.35 -0.68
C GLU A 3 -11.78 16.21 -0.29
N ASP A 4 -10.95 15.75 -1.24
CA ASP A 4 -9.95 14.69 -1.05
C ASP A 4 -8.91 15.05 0.02
N ARG A 5 -8.50 16.32 0.09
CA ARG A 5 -7.55 16.79 1.10
C ARG A 5 -8.15 16.76 2.51
N LYS A 6 -9.47 16.92 2.64
CA LYS A 6 -10.16 16.81 3.94
C LYS A 6 -10.25 15.35 4.37
N VAL A 7 -10.61 14.45 3.45
CA VAL A 7 -10.72 13.01 3.71
C VAL A 7 -9.36 12.44 4.14
N LEU A 8 -8.29 12.77 3.42
CA LEU A 8 -6.93 12.37 3.77
C LEU A 8 -6.52 12.90 5.15
N LYS A 9 -6.76 14.18 5.44
CA LYS A 9 -6.50 14.73 6.78
C LYS A 9 -7.27 14.00 7.88
N GLY A 10 -8.52 13.61 7.63
CA GLY A 10 -9.34 12.83 8.55
C GLY A 10 -8.77 11.44 8.81
N PHE A 11 -8.37 10.75 7.74
CA PHE A 11 -7.72 9.43 7.81
C PHE A 11 -6.40 9.48 8.58
N TRP A 12 -5.52 10.44 8.28
CA TRP A 12 -4.26 10.65 9.01
C TRP A 12 -4.49 11.01 10.48
N LYS A 13 -5.53 11.81 10.79
CA LYS A 13 -5.92 12.13 12.16
C LYS A 13 -6.43 10.90 12.90
N TYR A 14 -7.14 10.00 12.23
CA TYR A 14 -7.61 8.73 12.79
C TYR A 14 -6.45 7.77 13.08
N LEU A 15 -5.53 7.56 12.13
CA LEU A 15 -4.33 6.74 12.32
C LEU A 15 -3.43 7.24 13.46
N LYS A 16 -3.31 8.56 13.62
CA LYS A 16 -2.59 9.16 14.76
C LYS A 16 -3.32 8.93 16.10
N ARG A 17 -4.65 8.81 16.09
CA ARG A 17 -5.48 8.58 17.28
C ARG A 17 -5.54 7.11 17.70
N SER A 18 -5.47 6.16 16.76
CA SER A 18 -5.67 4.73 16.99
C SER A 18 -4.51 4.01 17.69
N ASN A 19 -3.67 4.71 18.45
CA ASN A 19 -2.48 4.18 19.14
C ASN A 19 -1.43 3.49 18.24
N PHE A 20 -1.61 3.46 16.92
CA PHE A 20 -0.66 2.89 15.97
C PHE A 20 0.69 3.64 15.96
N LEU A 21 0.68 4.92 16.36
CA LEU A 21 1.88 5.75 16.57
C LEU A 21 2.24 5.99 18.05
N LYS A 22 1.51 5.41 19.02
CA LYS A 22 1.85 5.62 20.44
C LYS A 22 2.96 4.67 20.87
N LYS A 23 4.18 5.21 20.86
CA LYS A 23 5.36 4.70 21.57
C LYS A 23 4.94 4.26 22.98
N LYS A 24 5.07 2.98 23.28
CA LYS A 24 4.83 2.40 24.61
C LYS A 24 5.83 3.07 25.57
N LYS A 25 5.38 4.02 26.39
CA LYS A 25 6.18 4.52 27.51
C LYS A 25 6.28 3.38 28.52
N SER A 26 7.47 2.80 28.61
CA SER A 26 7.85 1.98 29.76
C SER A 26 8.03 2.93 30.93
N ASP A 27 7.15 2.84 31.92
CA ASP A 27 7.35 3.53 33.19
C ASP A 27 8.49 2.83 33.92
N ASN A 28 9.67 3.45 33.94
CA ASN A 28 10.64 3.12 34.96
C ASN A 28 11.37 4.35 35.50
N LYS A 29 11.48 4.32 36.82
CA LYS A 29 11.91 5.37 37.75
C LYS A 29 13.37 5.77 37.53
N LYS A 30 13.65 7.07 37.71
CA LYS A 30 14.95 7.77 37.84
C LYS A 30 16.20 6.87 38.01
N GLN A 31 17.21 7.06 37.16
CA GLN A 31 18.53 7.61 37.56
C GLN A 31 19.47 7.87 36.37
N ASP A 32 20.15 9.01 36.48
CA ASP A 32 21.47 9.45 36.01
C ASP A 32 21.84 9.58 34.52
N MET A 33 22.59 10.66 34.28
CA MET A 33 23.02 11.21 33.01
C MET A 33 24.05 10.33 32.30
N GLU A 34 23.71 9.84 31.11
CA GLU A 34 24.65 9.57 30.03
C GLU A 34 24.04 10.08 28.71
N LYS A 35 24.81 10.88 27.97
CA LYS A 35 24.50 11.24 26.58
C LYS A 35 24.64 9.99 25.72
N SER A 36 23.62 9.16 25.71
CA SER A 36 23.49 8.12 24.70
C SER A 36 22.91 8.77 23.45
N ASP A 37 23.67 8.73 22.35
CA ASP A 37 23.13 8.97 21.02
C ASP A 37 21.94 8.03 20.86
N SER A 38 20.73 8.59 20.98
CA SER A 38 19.50 7.84 20.83
C SER A 38 19.38 7.49 19.35
N GLN A 39 20.08 6.44 18.92
CA GLN A 39 19.67 5.66 17.77
C GLN A 39 18.29 5.14 18.12
N THR A 40 17.27 5.90 17.74
CA THR A 40 15.91 5.44 17.70
C THR A 40 15.90 4.25 16.78
N ALA A 41 15.91 3.03 17.33
CA ALA A 41 15.68 1.82 16.57
C ALA A 41 14.37 2.03 15.81
N ASP A 42 14.47 2.16 14.49
CA ASP A 42 13.31 2.38 13.63
C ASP A 42 12.36 1.20 13.82
N ILE A 43 11.14 1.49 14.27
CA ILE A 43 10.12 0.46 14.39
C ILE A 43 9.87 -0.08 12.98
N PRO A 44 9.97 -1.40 12.74
CA PRO A 44 9.81 -1.95 11.41
C PRO A 44 8.40 -1.61 10.90
N LYS A 45 8.34 -1.08 9.67
CA LYS A 45 7.06 -0.83 8.98
C LYS A 45 6.29 -2.15 8.89
N LEU A 46 4.98 -2.11 9.14
CA LEU A 46 4.14 -3.27 8.86
C LEU A 46 4.16 -3.57 7.37
N THR A 47 4.06 -4.85 7.02
CA THR A 47 3.90 -5.28 5.63
C THR A 47 2.42 -5.52 5.33
N VAL A 48 1.89 -4.82 4.33
CA VAL A 48 0.56 -5.08 3.77
C VAL A 48 0.75 -5.94 2.53
N VAL A 49 0.12 -7.11 2.53
CA VAL A 49 0.14 -8.05 1.40
C VAL A 49 -1.17 -7.91 0.65
N PHE A 50 -1.10 -7.52 -0.62
CA PHE A 50 -2.24 -7.39 -1.50
C PHE A 50 -2.41 -8.63 -2.38
N ASP A 51 -3.62 -9.15 -2.42
CA ASP A 51 -4.08 -9.94 -3.56
C ASP A 51 -4.35 -9.03 -4.78
N LEU A 52 -4.43 -9.62 -5.97
CA LEU A 52 -4.67 -8.90 -7.23
C LEU A 52 -6.14 -8.98 -7.65
N ASP A 53 -6.61 -10.18 -8.00
CA ASP A 53 -7.91 -10.39 -8.62
C ASP A 53 -9.06 -10.10 -7.64
N SER A 54 -10.03 -9.31 -8.07
CA SER A 54 -11.12 -8.81 -7.21
C SER A 54 -10.68 -7.99 -5.99
N THR A 55 -9.39 -7.63 -5.92
CA THR A 55 -8.82 -6.81 -4.84
C THR A 55 -8.28 -5.49 -5.38
N LEU A 56 -7.25 -5.52 -6.22
CA LEU A 56 -6.68 -4.34 -6.89
C LEU A 56 -7.15 -4.21 -8.34
N ILE A 57 -7.54 -5.32 -8.98
CA ILE A 57 -7.95 -5.37 -10.38
C ILE A 57 -9.16 -6.28 -10.59
N TYR A 58 -9.76 -6.19 -11.77
CA TYR A 58 -10.77 -7.11 -12.25
C TYR A 58 -10.51 -7.47 -13.71
N THR A 59 -10.41 -8.76 -14.02
CA THR A 59 -9.98 -9.28 -15.33
C THR A 59 -11.07 -10.13 -15.97
N THR A 60 -11.36 -9.91 -17.26
CA THR A 60 -12.42 -10.61 -18.01
C THR A 60 -11.97 -11.04 -19.42
N PRO A 61 -12.47 -12.15 -19.99
CA PRO A 61 -12.07 -12.61 -21.32
C PRO A 61 -12.49 -11.67 -22.46
N LYS A 62 -13.52 -10.85 -22.23
CA LYS A 62 -14.06 -9.87 -23.18
C LYS A 62 -14.01 -8.48 -22.56
N GLN A 63 -13.86 -7.47 -23.41
CA GLN A 63 -13.98 -6.08 -22.97
C GLN A 63 -15.45 -5.79 -22.60
N MET A 64 -15.69 -5.46 -21.35
CA MET A 64 -17.01 -5.17 -20.78
C MET A 64 -17.27 -3.68 -20.63
N PHE A 65 -16.22 -2.86 -20.47
CA PHE A 65 -16.36 -1.42 -20.27
C PHE A 65 -15.13 -0.63 -20.77
N PRO A 66 -15.27 0.68 -21.02
CA PRO A 66 -14.17 1.53 -21.44
C PRO A 66 -13.08 1.61 -20.36
N GLY A 67 -11.82 1.76 -20.77
CA GLY A 67 -10.68 1.90 -19.86
C GLY A 67 -10.08 0.58 -19.33
N GLN A 68 -10.56 -0.58 -19.80
CA GLN A 68 -9.86 -1.84 -19.58
C GLN A 68 -8.61 -1.94 -20.47
N HIS A 69 -7.54 -2.51 -19.91
CA HIS A 69 -6.28 -2.76 -20.59
C HIS A 69 -6.20 -4.21 -21.02
N PHE A 70 -5.73 -4.46 -22.24
CA PHE A 70 -5.55 -5.83 -22.72
C PHE A 70 -4.25 -6.43 -22.16
N LEU A 71 -4.36 -7.58 -21.50
CA LEU A 71 -3.23 -8.36 -21.00
C LEU A 71 -2.93 -9.54 -21.94
N PRO A 72 -1.79 -9.53 -22.65
CA PRO A 72 -1.47 -10.53 -23.67
C PRO A 72 -1.34 -11.95 -23.13
N THR A 73 -0.78 -12.15 -21.93
CA THR A 73 -0.47 -13.47 -21.39
C THR A 73 -1.70 -14.39 -21.35
N TYR A 74 -2.87 -13.86 -20.98
CA TYR A 74 -4.11 -14.63 -20.93
C TYR A 74 -5.15 -14.20 -21.97
N LYS A 75 -4.87 -13.21 -22.81
CA LYS A 75 -5.84 -12.62 -23.74
C LYS A 75 -7.10 -12.12 -23.02
N HIS A 76 -6.91 -11.42 -21.90
CA HIS A 76 -8.00 -10.85 -21.10
C HIS A 76 -7.93 -9.33 -21.07
N TYR A 77 -9.03 -8.71 -20.66
CA TYR A 77 -9.17 -7.28 -20.44
C TYR A 77 -9.23 -7.01 -18.94
N THR A 78 -8.35 -6.16 -18.44
CA THR A 78 -8.16 -5.88 -17.01
C THR A 78 -8.49 -4.43 -16.69
N ALA A 79 -9.32 -4.26 -15.68
CA ALA A 79 -9.64 -2.97 -15.07
C ALA A 79 -8.83 -2.79 -13.80
N ILE A 80 -8.25 -1.61 -13.62
CA ILE A 80 -7.68 -1.20 -12.34
C ILE A 80 -8.82 -0.73 -11.44
N ARG A 81 -8.87 -1.21 -10.19
CA ARG A 81 -9.87 -0.78 -9.23
C ARG A 81 -9.77 0.74 -9.02
N PRO A 82 -10.89 1.48 -9.01
CA PRO A 82 -10.87 2.91 -8.76
C PRO A 82 -10.08 3.24 -7.48
N TYR A 83 -9.24 4.28 -7.57
CA TYR A 83 -8.35 4.74 -6.48
C TYR A 83 -7.25 3.75 -6.05
N CYS A 84 -6.93 2.72 -6.84
CA CYS A 84 -5.81 1.80 -6.56
C CYS A 84 -4.50 2.55 -6.29
N ASP A 85 -4.08 3.42 -7.21
CA ASP A 85 -2.89 4.27 -7.06
C ASP A 85 -2.91 5.11 -5.77
N THR A 86 -4.06 5.73 -5.49
CA THR A 86 -4.22 6.57 -4.28
C THR A 86 -4.05 5.76 -3.00
N VAL A 87 -4.57 4.53 -2.95
CA VAL A 87 -4.40 3.65 -1.78
C VAL A 87 -2.93 3.27 -1.62
N LEU A 88 -2.28 2.81 -2.69
CA LEU A 88 -0.88 2.38 -2.65
C LEU A 88 0.05 3.54 -2.23
N LYS A 89 -0.13 4.71 -2.85
CA LYS A 89 0.62 5.93 -2.55
C LYS A 89 0.49 6.40 -1.10
N ASN A 90 -0.70 6.27 -0.51
CA ASN A 90 -0.92 6.67 0.89
C ASN A 90 -0.37 5.65 1.89
N LEU A 91 -0.33 4.37 1.54
CA LEU A 91 0.18 3.32 2.41
C LEU A 91 1.71 3.20 2.35
N ARG A 92 2.34 3.43 1.19
CA ARG A 92 3.79 3.28 0.98
C ARG A 92 4.69 3.99 2.01
N PRO A 93 4.37 5.22 2.50
CA PRO A 93 5.19 5.88 3.52
C PRO A 93 5.16 5.18 4.88
N ILE A 94 4.08 4.47 5.21
CA ILE A 94 3.83 3.89 6.54
C ILE A 94 3.93 2.36 6.59
N CYS A 95 3.86 1.69 5.44
CA CYS A 95 3.91 0.24 5.32
C CYS A 95 4.85 -0.19 4.19
N ASN A 96 5.39 -1.40 4.31
CA ASN A 96 5.93 -2.14 3.17
C ASN A 96 4.75 -2.75 2.41
N LEU A 97 4.81 -2.76 1.07
CA LEU A 97 3.75 -3.30 0.25
C LEU A 97 4.28 -4.51 -0.51
N MET A 98 3.52 -5.59 -0.52
CA MET A 98 3.84 -6.81 -1.27
C MET A 98 2.61 -7.29 -2.04
N VAL A 99 2.85 -7.98 -3.15
CA VAL A 99 1.80 -8.69 -3.89
C VAL A 99 1.91 -10.17 -3.62
N PHE A 100 0.78 -10.81 -3.31
CA PHE A 100 0.67 -12.26 -3.25
C PHE A 100 -0.63 -12.67 -3.95
N SER A 101 -0.52 -13.44 -5.03
CA SER A 101 -1.65 -13.84 -5.86
C SER A 101 -1.57 -15.32 -6.21
N LEU A 102 -2.72 -15.93 -6.47
CA LEU A 102 -2.83 -17.28 -7.04
C LEU A 102 -2.48 -17.32 -8.53
N GLY A 103 -2.35 -16.18 -9.20
CA GLY A 103 -1.97 -16.09 -10.61
C GLY A 103 -0.55 -16.56 -10.89
N ARG A 104 -0.27 -17.00 -12.12
CA ARG A 104 1.09 -17.38 -12.52
C ARG A 104 2.00 -16.15 -12.55
N ARG A 105 3.30 -16.36 -12.32
CA ARG A 105 4.32 -15.30 -12.26
C ARG A 105 4.26 -14.29 -13.43
N GLN A 106 4.07 -14.76 -14.65
CA GLN A 106 4.00 -13.91 -15.85
C GLN A 106 2.80 -12.93 -15.78
N TYR A 107 1.64 -13.42 -15.39
CA TYR A 107 0.44 -12.59 -15.19
C TYR A 107 0.62 -11.58 -14.07
N VAL A 108 1.14 -12.04 -12.93
CA VAL A 108 1.43 -11.15 -11.79
C VAL A 108 2.36 -10.01 -12.23
N GLN A 109 3.39 -10.31 -13.02
CA GLN A 109 4.30 -9.29 -13.54
C GLN A 109 3.65 -8.31 -14.52
N GLU A 110 2.79 -8.78 -15.43
CA GLU A 110 2.03 -7.90 -16.33
C GLU A 110 1.10 -6.97 -15.54
N VAL A 111 0.35 -7.49 -14.58
CA VAL A 111 -0.56 -6.71 -13.73
C VAL A 111 0.20 -5.71 -12.87
N VAL A 112 1.31 -6.12 -12.24
CA VAL A 112 2.14 -5.21 -11.44
C VAL A 112 2.74 -4.12 -12.32
N THR A 113 3.19 -4.42 -13.53
CA THR A 113 3.70 -3.40 -14.48
C THR A 113 2.59 -2.44 -14.89
N LEU A 114 1.35 -2.92 -15.01
CA LEU A 114 0.19 -2.08 -15.32
C LEU A 114 -0.17 -1.13 -14.17
N ILE A 115 -0.08 -1.59 -12.91
CA ILE A 115 -0.42 -0.80 -11.71
C ILE A 115 0.74 0.12 -11.29
N ASP A 116 1.97 -0.38 -11.37
CA ASP A 116 3.18 0.24 -10.85
C ASP A 116 4.31 0.23 -11.91
N PRO A 117 4.13 0.96 -13.03
CA PRO A 117 5.09 0.97 -14.14
C PRO A 117 6.47 1.51 -13.73
N ASN A 118 6.52 2.36 -12.71
CA ASN A 118 7.74 3.01 -12.21
C ASN A 118 8.38 2.28 -11.01
N LYS A 119 7.77 1.20 -10.51
CA LYS A 119 8.20 0.46 -9.31
C LYS A 119 8.28 1.34 -8.06
N GLU A 120 7.29 2.19 -7.87
CA GLU A 120 7.15 3.09 -6.71
C GLU A 120 6.56 2.39 -5.49
N TYR A 121 5.76 1.34 -5.69
CA TYR A 121 4.94 0.69 -4.67
C TYR A 121 5.47 -0.67 -4.26
N PHE A 122 5.78 -1.53 -5.22
CA PHE A 122 6.16 -2.92 -4.98
C PHE A 122 7.63 -3.15 -5.35
N GLU A 123 8.36 -3.83 -4.45
CA GLU A 123 9.77 -4.24 -4.65
C GLU A 123 9.88 -5.58 -5.39
#